data_AF-A0AB72UKB6-F1
#
_entry.id   AF-A0AB72UKB6-F1
#
_cell.length_a   1.000
_cell.length_b   1.000
_cell.length_c   1.000
_cell.angle_alpha   90.00
_cell.angle_beta   90.00
_cell.angle_gamma   90.00
#
_symmetry.space_group_name_H-M   'P 1'
#
loop_
_entity.id
_entity.type
_entity.pdbx_description
1 polymer ?
#
loop_
_entity_poly.entity_id
_entity_poly.type
_entity_poly.pdbx_seq_one_letter_code
_entity_poly.pdbx_strand_id
1 'polypeptide(L)'
;MLPKIVPTTLCCYETDFDKILDLTSPDVCNQLGISNSDLNCPWRAMKMKNQTPPSWEIADDLKSQGIQGILVNSFAPHATTENVNLVLWDWSDAAPNRIVVYDPHGALPKNQDSWK
;
A
#
# COMPACT_ATOMS: atom_id res chain seq x y z
N MET A 1 -20.14 7.84 16.08
CA MET A 1 -20.71 6.78 15.22
C MET A 1 -19.60 6.37 14.26
N LEU A 2 -19.14 5.11 14.27
CA LEU A 2 -18.21 4.64 13.24
C LEU A 2 -18.90 4.79 11.88
N PRO A 3 -18.24 5.30 10.84
CA PRO A 3 -18.84 5.40 9.51
C PRO A 3 -19.28 4.00 9.08
N LYS A 4 -20.53 3.89 8.62
CA LYS A 4 -21.04 2.62 8.08
C LYS A 4 -20.26 2.30 6.82
N ILE A 5 -19.68 1.10 6.75
CA ILE A 5 -19.09 0.58 5.52
C ILE A 5 -20.22 0.45 4.50
N VAL A 6 -20.05 1.06 3.33
CA VAL A 6 -20.94 0.85 2.18
C VAL A 6 -20.61 -0.51 1.54
N PRO A 7 -21.55 -1.16 0.82
CA PRO A 7 -21.24 -2.38 0.08
C PRO A 7 -19.94 -2.24 -0.71
N THR A 8 -18.97 -3.14 -0.43
CA THR A 8 -17.60 -3.07 -0.95
C THR A 8 -17.20 -4.45 -1.44
N THR A 9 -16.45 -4.50 -2.55
CA THR A 9 -15.89 -5.75 -3.08
C THR A 9 -14.54 -6.02 -2.41
N LEU A 10 -14.36 -7.23 -1.89
CA LEU A 10 -13.08 -7.75 -1.43
C LEU A 10 -12.62 -8.82 -2.42
N CYS A 11 -11.36 -8.77 -2.82
CA CYS A 11 -10.75 -9.74 -3.73
C CYS A 11 -9.32 -10.06 -3.29
N CYS A 12 -8.85 -11.22 -3.71
CA CYS A 12 -7.45 -11.60 -3.58
C CYS A 12 -6.69 -11.19 -4.84
N TYR A 13 -5.41 -10.89 -4.69
CA TYR A 13 -4.51 -10.61 -5.81
C TYR A 13 -3.39 -11.64 -5.83
N GLU A 14 -2.97 -12.01 -7.01
CA GLU A 14 -1.68 -12.66 -7.24
C GLU A 14 -0.67 -11.59 -7.61
N THR A 15 0.50 -11.64 -6.99
CA THR A 15 1.55 -10.64 -7.15
C THR A 15 2.88 -11.30 -7.46
N ASP A 16 3.62 -10.72 -8.39
CA ASP A 16 4.99 -11.12 -8.73
C ASP A 16 5.84 -9.85 -8.92
N PHE A 17 6.70 -9.57 -7.94
CA PHE A 17 7.51 -8.36 -7.85
C PHE A 17 8.90 -8.68 -7.33
N ASP A 18 9.92 -8.18 -8.03
CA ASP A 18 11.33 -8.40 -7.67
C ASP A 18 11.83 -7.42 -6.59
N LYS A 19 11.31 -6.18 -6.59
CA LYS A 19 11.86 -5.07 -5.80
C LYS A 19 10.85 -4.50 -4.83
N ILE A 20 10.37 -5.35 -3.92
CA ILE A 20 9.60 -4.92 -2.76
C ILE A 20 10.54 -4.74 -1.56
N LEU A 21 10.55 -3.54 -1.01
CA LEU A 21 11.36 -3.22 0.16
C LEU A 21 10.55 -3.44 1.45
N ASP A 22 11.12 -4.18 2.39
CA ASP A 22 10.44 -4.50 3.65
C ASP A 22 10.74 -3.46 4.74
N LEU A 23 9.82 -2.50 4.91
CA LEU A 23 9.87 -1.50 5.97
C LEU A 23 9.21 -1.96 7.28
N THR A 24 8.77 -3.22 7.36
CA THR A 24 8.41 -3.85 8.65
C THR A 24 9.66 -4.25 9.43
N SER A 25 10.80 -4.38 8.75
CA SER A 25 12.10 -4.66 9.35
C SER A 25 12.70 -3.40 9.99
N PRO A 26 12.94 -3.39 11.31
CA PRO A 26 13.60 -2.27 11.97
C PRO A 26 15.01 -2.01 11.42
N ASP A 27 15.72 -3.07 11.01
CA ASP A 27 17.09 -2.95 10.49
C ASP A 27 17.12 -2.23 9.13
N VAL A 28 16.16 -2.55 8.24
CA VAL A 28 16.02 -1.87 6.95
C VAL A 28 15.68 -0.39 7.17
N CYS A 29 14.73 -0.11 8.05
CA CYS A 29 14.36 1.26 8.42
C CYS A 29 15.55 2.05 8.99
N ASN A 30 16.33 1.44 9.88
CA ASN A 30 17.53 2.07 10.47
C ASN A 30 18.60 2.36 9.40
N GLN A 31 18.84 1.45 8.46
CA GLN A 31 19.80 1.65 7.37
C GLN A 31 19.41 2.80 6.44
N LEU A 32 18.10 3.00 6.24
CA LEU A 32 17.56 4.06 5.39
C LEU A 32 17.29 5.37 6.13
N GLY A 33 17.47 5.39 7.46
CA GLY A 33 17.15 6.55 8.28
C GLY A 33 15.65 6.86 8.37
N ILE A 34 14.79 5.87 8.10
CA ILE A 34 13.34 6.01 8.13
C ILE A 34 12.85 5.71 9.54
N SER A 35 12.21 6.68 10.20
CA SER A 35 11.60 6.46 11.51
C SER A 35 10.14 5.98 11.39
N ASN A 36 9.67 5.30 12.43
CA ASN A 36 8.25 4.93 12.53
C ASN A 36 7.32 6.17 12.52
N SER A 37 7.77 7.33 13.02
CA SER A 37 7.01 8.58 12.96
C SER A 37 6.87 9.14 11.54
N ASP A 38 7.83 8.90 10.66
CA ASP A 38 7.75 9.33 9.27
C ASP A 38 6.68 8.53 8.53
N LEU A 39 6.69 7.21 8.75
CA LEU A 39 5.70 6.28 8.19
C LEU A 39 4.29 6.53 8.77
N ASN A 40 4.19 6.81 10.07
CA ASN A 40 2.93 7.11 10.77
C ASN A 40 2.60 8.62 10.81
N CYS A 41 3.14 9.42 9.88
CA CYS A 41 2.88 10.85 9.89
C CYS A 41 1.38 11.14 9.64
N PRO A 42 0.84 12.26 10.17
CA PRO A 42 -0.56 12.64 9.98
C PRO A 42 -0.80 13.20 8.57
N TRP A 43 -0.53 12.39 7.54
CA TRP A 43 -0.43 12.78 6.14
C TRP A 43 -1.62 13.62 5.66
N ARG A 44 -2.84 13.25 6.07
CA ARG A 44 -4.07 13.94 5.68
C ARG A 44 -4.10 15.36 6.23
N ALA A 45 -3.75 15.54 7.50
CA ALA A 45 -3.73 16.86 8.14
C ALA A 45 -2.62 17.76 7.57
N MET A 46 -1.46 17.18 7.26
CA MET A 46 -0.36 17.90 6.59
C MET A 46 -0.77 18.34 5.19
N LYS A 47 -1.40 17.44 4.42
CA LYS A 47 -1.87 17.77 3.06
C LYS A 47 -2.93 18.86 3.07
N MET A 48 -3.84 18.87 4.04
CA MET A 48 -4.81 19.97 4.23
C MET A 48 -4.15 21.32 4.52
N LYS A 49 -2.91 21.34 5.00
CA LYS A 49 -2.09 22.54 5.22
C LYS A 49 -1.10 22.81 4.08
N ASN A 50 -1.26 22.14 2.92
CA ASN A 50 -0.34 22.20 1.78
C ASN A 50 1.12 21.82 2.12
N GLN A 51 1.31 20.95 3.11
CA GLN A 51 2.62 20.39 3.45
C GLN A 51 2.78 19.01 2.80
N THR A 52 4.00 18.67 2.40
CA THR A 52 4.34 17.31 1.94
C THR A 52 4.51 16.40 3.16
N PRO A 53 3.78 15.28 3.23
CA PRO A 53 3.98 14.29 4.29
C PRO A 53 5.34 13.57 4.14
N PRO A 54 6.07 13.31 5.23
CA PRO A 54 7.32 12.54 5.20
C PRO A 54 7.17 11.16 4.52
N SER A 55 6.04 10.48 4.73
CA SER A 55 5.76 9.19 4.07
C SER A 55 5.67 9.28 2.55
N TRP A 56 5.38 10.46 1.99
CA TRP A 56 5.36 10.68 0.55
C TRP A 56 6.76 10.94 0.01
N GLU A 57 7.57 11.72 0.73
CA GLU A 57 8.99 11.93 0.38
C GLU A 57 9.74 10.60 0.36
N ILE A 58 9.53 9.76 1.36
CA ILE A 58 10.07 8.38 1.39
C ILE A 58 9.63 7.59 0.16
N ALA A 59 8.35 7.63 -0.21
CA ALA A 59 7.85 6.90 -1.37
C ALA A 59 8.47 7.40 -2.69
N ASP A 60 8.60 8.72 -2.85
CA ASP A 60 9.22 9.33 -4.02
C ASP A 60 10.73 8.99 -4.10
N ASP A 61 11.44 9.04 -2.98
CA ASP A 61 12.85 8.67 -2.90
C ASP A 61 13.09 7.20 -3.24
N LEU A 62 12.29 6.28 -2.68
CA LEU A 62 12.39 4.85 -2.98
C LEU A 62 12.03 4.55 -4.43
N LYS A 63 11.00 5.23 -4.97
CA LYS A 63 10.63 5.13 -6.39
C LYS A 63 11.76 5.61 -7.30
N SER A 64 12.46 6.69 -6.95
CA SER A 64 13.61 7.20 -7.72
C SER A 64 14.78 6.21 -7.78
N GLN A 65 14.88 5.32 -6.78
CA GLN A 65 15.87 4.24 -6.70
C GLN A 65 15.43 2.98 -7.45
N GLY A 66 14.26 2.99 -8.08
CA GLY A 66 13.73 1.85 -8.85
C GLY A 66 13.21 0.70 -7.98
N ILE A 67 12.90 0.96 -6.71
CA ILE A 67 12.06 0.08 -5.89
C ILE A 67 10.64 0.10 -6.50
N GLN A 68 9.91 -1.01 -6.48
CA GLN A 68 8.57 -1.14 -7.09
C GLN A 68 7.42 -0.93 -6.09
N GLY A 69 7.71 -1.18 -4.81
CA GLY A 69 6.77 -1.04 -3.72
C GLY A 69 7.40 -1.35 -2.37
N ILE A 70 6.58 -1.29 -1.32
CA ILE A 70 6.99 -1.56 0.07
C ILE A 70 6.03 -2.49 0.77
N LEU A 71 6.56 -3.25 1.73
CA LEU A 71 5.80 -3.78 2.86
C LEU A 71 5.92 -2.81 4.02
N VAL A 72 4.80 -2.48 4.66
CA VAL A 72 4.77 -1.58 5.83
C VAL A 72 3.67 -2.02 6.80
N ASN A 73 3.92 -1.91 8.10
CA ASN A 73 2.87 -2.19 9.09
C ASN A 73 1.69 -1.23 8.91
N SER A 74 0.49 -1.72 9.21
CA SER A 74 -0.72 -0.91 9.21
C SER A 74 -0.73 0.03 10.41
N PHE A 75 -1.07 1.30 10.16
CA PHE A 75 -1.25 2.33 11.19
C PHE A 75 -2.73 2.59 11.51
N ALA A 76 -3.62 1.70 11.05
CA ALA A 76 -5.04 1.78 11.40
C ALA A 76 -5.23 1.56 12.92
N PRO A 77 -6.28 2.13 13.53
CA PRO A 77 -6.62 1.82 14.92
C PRO A 77 -6.74 0.31 15.13
N HIS A 78 -6.10 -0.20 16.19
CA HIS A 78 -6.07 -1.62 16.57
C HIS A 78 -5.26 -2.54 15.65
N ALA A 79 -4.53 -2.01 14.66
CA ALA A 79 -3.57 -2.79 13.90
C ALA A 79 -2.45 -3.33 14.81
N THR A 80 -2.03 -4.56 14.55
CA THR A 80 -0.86 -5.19 15.19
C THR A 80 0.28 -5.28 14.19
N THR A 81 1.44 -5.76 14.65
CA THR A 81 2.61 -6.04 13.78
C THR A 81 2.33 -7.10 12.73
N GLU A 82 1.28 -7.92 12.90
CA GLU A 82 0.86 -8.92 11.90
C GLU A 82 0.05 -8.31 10.75
N ASN A 83 -0.45 -7.09 10.92
CA ASN A 83 -1.17 -6.38 9.86
C ASN A 83 -0.18 -5.60 9.00
N VAL A 84 0.14 -6.16 7.83
CA VAL A 84 1.07 -5.57 6.86
C VAL A 84 0.30 -5.17 5.61
N ASN A 85 0.59 -3.97 5.11
CA ASN A 85 0.12 -3.48 3.83
C ASN A 85 1.22 -3.66 2.79
N LEU A 86 0.81 -4.06 1.58
CA LEU A 86 1.62 -3.93 0.37
C LEU A 86 1.22 -2.63 -0.33
N VAL A 87 2.19 -1.75 -0.57
CA VAL A 87 2.00 -0.50 -1.32
C VAL A 87 2.81 -0.58 -2.60
N LEU A 88 2.14 -0.43 -3.75
CA LEU A 88 2.75 -0.54 -5.08
C LEU A 88 2.61 0.79 -5.83
N TRP A 89 3.68 1.23 -6.48
CA TRP A 89 3.66 2.45 -7.30
C TRP A 89 4.10 2.23 -8.75
N ASP A 90 4.75 1.11 -9.05
CA ASP A 90 5.04 0.64 -10.41
C ASP A 90 4.54 -0.80 -10.54
N TRP A 91 3.45 -0.98 -11.28
CA TRP A 91 2.77 -2.27 -11.44
C TRP A 91 2.05 -2.38 -12.79
N SER A 92 1.90 -3.61 -13.27
CA SER A 92 1.21 -3.98 -14.51
C SER A 92 0.52 -5.35 -14.38
N ASP A 93 -0.09 -5.85 -15.45
CA ASP A 93 -0.63 -7.21 -15.54
C ASP A 93 0.40 -8.25 -16.02
N ALA A 94 1.66 -7.83 -16.22
CA ALA A 94 2.75 -8.64 -16.72
C ALA A 94 4.00 -8.58 -15.81
N ALA A 95 4.85 -9.60 -15.88
CA ALA A 95 6.12 -9.62 -15.17
C ALA A 95 7.07 -8.53 -15.71
N PRO A 96 7.98 -7.96 -14.88
CA PRO A 96 8.32 -8.35 -13.50
C PRO A 96 7.62 -7.54 -12.40
N ASN A 97 6.59 -6.76 -12.72
CA ASN A 97 5.85 -5.92 -11.77
C ASN A 97 4.36 -6.28 -11.79
N ARG A 98 4.06 -7.58 -11.74
CA ARG A 98 2.72 -8.11 -12.01
C ARG A 98 1.83 -8.06 -10.78
N ILE A 99 0.65 -7.48 -10.92
CA ILE A 99 -0.48 -7.68 -10.02
C ILE A 99 -1.72 -8.00 -10.84
N VAL A 100 -2.35 -9.12 -10.54
CA VAL A 100 -3.64 -9.49 -11.14
C VAL A 100 -4.62 -9.90 -10.07
N VAL A 101 -5.90 -9.65 -10.31
CA VAL A 101 -6.95 -10.14 -9.43
C VAL A 101 -7.09 -11.65 -9.59
N TYR A 102 -7.15 -12.36 -8.46
CA TYR A 102 -7.44 -13.79 -8.44
C TYR A 102 -8.95 -14.00 -8.53
N ASP A 103 -9.43 -14.26 -9.75
CA ASP A 103 -10.86 -14.54 -10.03
C ASP A 103 -11.01 -15.72 -10.99
N PRO A 104 -10.72 -16.96 -10.55
CA PRO A 104 -10.74 -18.15 -11.41
C PRO A 104 -12.15 -18.48 -11.95
N HIS A 105 -13.20 -17.92 -11.37
CA HIS A 105 -14.59 -18.17 -11.75
C HIS A 105 -15.26 -16.99 -12.46
N GLY A 106 -14.57 -15.86 -12.62
CA GLY A 106 -15.16 -14.66 -13.21
C GLY A 106 -16.34 -14.11 -12.39
N ALA A 107 -16.30 -14.30 -11.07
CA ALA A 107 -17.39 -13.94 -10.16
C ALA A 107 -17.37 -12.46 -9.77
N LEU A 108 -16.27 -11.76 -10.02
CA LEU A 108 -16.17 -10.35 -9.69
C LEU A 108 -17.02 -9.49 -10.64
N PRO A 109 -17.58 -8.39 -10.14
CA PRO A 109 -18.27 -7.43 -10.98
C PRO A 109 -17.32 -6.88 -12.05
N LYS A 110 -17.77 -6.90 -13.31
CA LYS A 110 -16.99 -6.38 -14.44
C LYS A 110 -16.98 -4.85 -14.48
N ASN A 111 -18.06 -4.26 -13.99
CA ASN A 111 -18.30 -2.82 -13.95
C ASN A 111 -19.45 -2.51 -12.98
N GLN A 112 -19.80 -1.22 -12.87
CA GLN A 112 -20.88 -0.76 -11.98
C GLN A 112 -22.27 -1.30 -12.35
N ASP A 113 -22.47 -1.79 -13.58
CA ASP A 113 -23.74 -2.37 -14.03
C ASP A 113 -23.90 -3.84 -13.62
N SER A 114 -22.86 -4.48 -13.06
CA SER A 114 -22.88 -5.90 -12.67
C SER A 114 -23.84 -6.21 -11.51
N TRP A 115 -24.42 -5.18 -10.88
CA TRP A 115 -25.33 -5.29 -9.74
C TRP A 115 -26.79 -4.96 -10.10
N LYS A 116 -27.10 -4.81 -11.38
CA LYS A 116 -28.45 -4.55 -11.88
C LYS A 116 -29.26 -5.83 -12.08
#